data_AF-A0A925N726-F1
#
_entry.id   AF-A0A925N726-F1
#
_cell.length_a   1.000
_cell.length_b   1.000
_cell.length_c   1.000
_cell.angle_alpha   90.00
_cell.angle_beta   90.00
_cell.angle_gamma   90.00
#
_symmetry.space_group_name_H-M   'P 1'
#
loop_
_entity.id
_entity.type
_entity.pdbx_description
1 polymer ?
#
loop_
_entity_poly.entity_id
_entity_poly.type
_entity_poly.pdbx_seq_one_letter_code
_entity_poly.pdbx_strand_id
1 'polypeptide(L)'
;MLIEAAAGGAFTKLMEPIVNQTFVVKNATGSVLLPMAIVGLFVLRGIAGYVTDVNMARAGRGIARDLRVRVLGKYLRLPGLRFDTEPVPSMLQRLGSDSDQVAQAAIDAVKVMLQQSFQIIASLVVMLWTSWQVTVAILVLAPPLAWVMDNVGRRYRRVSHKIQESGAQLMQAADQTLNNHQEVKVYGAQKVEHERYGALA
;
A
#
# COMPACT_ATOMS: atom_id res chain seq x y z
N MET A 1 -17.00 6.97 0.02
CA MET A 1 -16.92 5.68 -0.72
C MET A 1 -17.97 5.53 -1.81
N LEU A 2 -19.25 5.28 -1.51
CA LEU A 2 -20.29 5.11 -2.57
C LEU A 2 -20.40 6.33 -3.49
N ILE A 3 -20.39 7.53 -2.91
CA ILE A 3 -20.41 8.80 -3.66
C ILE A 3 -19.16 8.97 -4.53
N GLU A 4 -17.99 8.53 -4.07
CA GLU A 4 -16.76 8.60 -4.86
C GLU A 4 -16.77 7.62 -6.04
N ALA A 5 -17.25 6.40 -5.81
CA ALA A 5 -17.40 5.40 -6.86
C ALA A 5 -18.43 5.83 -7.91
N ALA A 6 -19.57 6.39 -7.47
CA ALA A 6 -20.58 6.97 -8.34
C ALA A 6 -20.01 8.16 -9.14
N ALA A 7 -19.22 9.03 -8.52
CA ALA A 7 -18.55 10.14 -9.19
C ALA A 7 -17.54 9.65 -10.24
N GLY A 8 -16.81 8.56 -9.96
CA GLY A 8 -15.93 7.92 -10.94
C GLY A 8 -16.69 7.38 -12.16
N GLY A 9 -17.77 6.62 -11.94
CA GLY A 9 -18.60 6.11 -13.03
C GLY A 9 -19.30 7.22 -13.83
N ALA A 10 -19.80 8.25 -13.16
CA ALA A 10 -20.40 9.41 -13.80
C ALA A 10 -19.38 10.21 -14.63
N PHE A 11 -18.12 10.34 -14.18
CA PHE A 11 -17.05 10.93 -14.97
C PHE A 11 -16.81 10.15 -16.28
N THR A 12 -16.71 8.82 -16.22
CA THR A 12 -16.53 7.99 -17.42
C THR A 12 -17.71 8.15 -18.39
N LYS A 13 -18.94 8.20 -17.89
CA LYS A 13 -20.14 8.44 -18.71
C LYS A 13 -20.17 9.85 -19.32
N LEU A 14 -19.63 10.86 -18.63
CA LEU A 14 -19.57 12.24 -19.13
C LEU A 14 -18.44 12.48 -20.14
N MET A 15 -17.45 11.59 -20.22
CA MET A 15 -16.38 11.66 -21.22
C MET A 15 -16.90 11.42 -22.65
N GLU A 16 -17.80 10.45 -22.83
CA GLU A 16 -18.40 10.13 -24.14
C GLU A 16 -19.11 11.35 -24.81
N PRO A 17 -20.04 12.07 -24.13
CA PRO A 17 -20.69 13.24 -24.72
C PRO A 17 -19.75 14.44 -24.87
N ILE A 18 -18.67 14.58 -24.10
CA ILE A 18 -17.70 15.66 -24.33
C ILE A 18 -16.89 15.40 -25.60
N VAL A 19 -16.35 14.20 -25.75
CA VAL A 19 -15.56 13.85 -26.95
C VAL A 19 -16.45 13.95 -28.20
N ASN A 20 -17.69 13.43 -28.12
CA ASN A 20 -18.57 13.42 -29.28
C ASN A 20 -19.29 14.77 -29.51
N GLN A 21 -19.79 15.47 -28.50
CA GLN A 21 -20.60 16.69 -28.72
C GLN A 21 -19.79 17.98 -28.68
N THR A 22 -18.67 18.03 -27.95
CA THR A 22 -17.81 19.23 -27.91
C THR A 22 -16.87 19.32 -29.11
N PHE A 23 -16.34 18.18 -29.60
CA PHE A 23 -15.42 18.17 -30.75
C PHE A 23 -16.08 17.89 -32.11
N VAL A 24 -17.19 17.14 -32.18
CA VAL A 24 -17.80 16.77 -33.47
C VAL A 24 -18.95 17.70 -33.90
N VAL A 25 -19.78 18.21 -32.96
CA VAL A 25 -21.03 18.93 -33.31
C VAL A 25 -20.99 20.45 -33.03
N LYS A 26 -19.97 20.97 -32.34
CA LYS A 26 -19.77 22.40 -32.04
C LYS A 26 -21.03 23.14 -31.54
N ASN A 27 -21.74 22.59 -30.54
CA ASN A 27 -22.84 23.30 -29.88
C ASN A 27 -22.31 24.20 -28.74
N ALA A 28 -22.51 25.52 -28.88
CA ALA A 28 -21.96 26.54 -27.97
C ALA A 28 -22.42 26.40 -26.50
N THR A 29 -23.66 25.96 -26.25
CA THR A 29 -24.19 25.78 -24.88
C THR A 29 -23.67 24.52 -24.19
N GLY A 30 -23.42 23.44 -24.94
CA GLY A 30 -22.82 22.20 -24.43
C GLY A 30 -21.32 22.36 -24.09
N SER A 31 -20.65 23.32 -24.73
CA SER A 31 -19.21 23.55 -24.57
C SER A 31 -18.81 24.13 -23.21
N VAL A 32 -19.72 24.81 -22.50
CA VAL A 32 -19.45 25.42 -21.17
C VAL A 32 -20.10 24.61 -20.04
N LEU A 33 -21.31 24.07 -20.27
CA LEU A 33 -22.05 23.33 -19.25
C LEU A 33 -21.37 22.00 -18.88
N LEU A 34 -20.83 21.27 -19.87
CA LEU A 34 -20.20 19.95 -19.63
C LEU A 34 -18.91 20.06 -18.79
N PRO A 35 -17.95 20.98 -19.08
CA PRO A 35 -16.81 21.20 -18.19
C PRO A 35 -17.21 21.67 -16.79
N MET A 36 -18.21 22.54 -16.68
CA MET A 36 -18.68 23.04 -15.38
C MET A 36 -19.30 21.93 -14.53
N ALA A 37 -20.05 21.01 -15.15
CA ALA A 37 -20.58 19.81 -14.48
C ALA A 37 -19.48 18.88 -13.98
N ILE A 38 -18.38 18.71 -14.74
CA ILE A 38 -17.20 17.95 -14.29
C ILE A 38 -16.57 18.60 -13.06
N VAL A 39 -16.33 19.91 -13.10
CA VAL A 39 -15.76 20.63 -11.96
C VAL A 39 -16.65 20.45 -10.72
N GLY A 40 -17.97 20.61 -10.85
CA GLY A 40 -18.91 20.38 -9.75
C GLY A 40 -18.85 18.94 -9.21
N LEU A 41 -18.76 17.95 -10.10
CA LEU A 41 -18.64 16.55 -9.73
C LEU A 41 -17.31 16.23 -9.01
N PHE A 42 -16.19 16.81 -9.44
CA PHE A 42 -14.90 16.66 -8.76
C PHE A 42 -14.87 17.35 -7.39
N VAL A 43 -15.51 18.51 -7.26
CA VAL A 43 -15.67 19.19 -5.96
C VAL A 43 -16.49 18.32 -5.01
N LEU A 44 -17.64 17.80 -5.46
CA LEU A 44 -18.48 16.92 -4.65
C LEU A 44 -17.75 15.63 -4.27
N ARG A 45 -17.00 15.04 -5.21
CA ARG A 45 -16.12 13.89 -4.95
C ARG A 45 -15.06 14.21 -3.91
N GLY A 46 -14.41 15.38 -4.01
CA GLY A 46 -13.40 15.82 -3.05
C GLY A 46 -13.95 15.98 -1.65
N ILE A 47 -15.13 16.59 -1.50
CA ILE A 47 -15.82 16.72 -0.21
C ILE A 47 -16.20 15.34 0.35
N ALA A 48 -16.77 14.47 -0.49
CA ALA A 48 -17.14 13.12 -0.07
C ALA A 48 -15.94 12.27 0.36
N GLY A 49 -14.80 12.42 -0.34
CA GLY A 49 -13.54 11.77 0.01
C GLY A 49 -12.99 12.29 1.33
N TYR A 50 -12.95 13.60 1.52
CA TYR A 50 -12.51 14.20 2.78
C TYR A 50 -13.34 13.72 3.98
N VAL A 51 -14.68 13.70 3.86
CA VAL A 51 -15.56 13.21 4.93
C VAL A 51 -15.31 11.72 5.21
N THR A 52 -15.11 10.92 4.16
CA THR A 52 -14.78 9.49 4.29
C THR A 52 -13.47 9.32 5.06
N ASP A 53 -12.44 10.08 4.70
CA ASP A 53 -11.09 9.98 5.29
C ASP A 53 -11.08 10.41 6.75
N VAL A 54 -11.75 11.50 7.10
CA VAL A 54 -11.85 11.95 8.49
C VAL A 54 -12.58 10.93 9.36
N ASN A 55 -13.69 10.38 8.87
CA ASN A 55 -14.45 9.36 9.61
C ASN A 55 -13.63 8.07 9.79
N MET A 56 -12.91 7.66 8.74
CA MET A 56 -12.08 6.47 8.78
C MET A 56 -10.90 6.65 9.76
N ALA A 57 -10.25 7.81 9.76
CA ALA A 57 -9.19 8.13 10.70
C ALA A 57 -9.69 8.20 12.16
N ARG A 58 -10.92 8.68 12.39
CA ARG A 58 -11.55 8.63 13.72
C ARG A 58 -11.82 7.20 14.17
N ALA A 59 -12.33 6.35 13.29
CA ALA A 59 -12.55 4.94 13.58
C ALA A 59 -11.24 4.18 13.89
N GLY A 60 -10.18 4.41 13.11
CA GLY A 60 -8.85 3.82 13.34
C GLY A 60 -8.27 4.18 14.69
N ARG A 61 -8.33 5.45 15.07
CA ARG A 61 -7.89 5.89 16.42
C ARG A 61 -8.73 5.27 17.55
N GLY A 62 -10.04 5.09 17.33
CA GLY A 62 -10.92 4.40 18.29
C GLY A 62 -10.52 2.95 18.51
N ILE A 63 -10.26 2.21 17.43
CA ILE A 63 -9.81 0.82 17.49
C ILE A 63 -8.43 0.71 18.14
N ALA A 64 -7.49 1.61 17.80
CA ALA A 64 -6.16 1.68 18.42
C ALA A 64 -6.27 1.84 19.94
N ARG A 65 -7.14 2.76 20.40
CA ARG A 65 -7.40 2.97 21.83
C ARG A 65 -7.93 1.70 22.49
N ASP A 66 -8.92 1.05 21.89
CA ASP A 66 -9.53 -0.15 22.46
C ASP A 66 -8.56 -1.34 22.50
N LEU A 67 -7.66 -1.44 21.51
CA LEU A 67 -6.57 -2.40 21.50
C LEU A 67 -5.57 -2.12 22.63
N ARG A 68 -5.17 -0.86 22.83
CA ARG A 68 -4.28 -0.46 23.94
C ARG A 68 -4.86 -0.84 25.30
N VAL A 69 -6.14 -0.58 25.53
CA VAL A 69 -6.81 -0.94 26.79
C VAL A 69 -6.83 -2.46 26.99
N ARG A 70 -7.11 -3.23 25.93
CA ARG A 70 -7.08 -4.71 26.00
C ARG A 70 -5.68 -5.27 26.26
N VAL A 71 -4.65 -4.73 25.61
CA VAL A 71 -3.26 -5.16 25.79
C VAL A 71 -2.80 -4.86 27.22
N LEU A 72 -3.07 -3.65 27.71
CA LEU A 72 -2.74 -3.28 29.08
C LEU A 72 -3.47 -4.17 30.11
N GLY A 73 -4.77 -4.42 29.90
CA GLY A 73 -5.55 -5.33 30.75
C GLY A 73 -4.99 -6.76 30.77
N LYS A 74 -4.36 -7.21 29.68
CA LYS A 74 -3.69 -8.51 29.62
C LYS A 74 -2.33 -8.49 30.34
N TYR A 75 -1.56 -7.42 30.23
CA TYR A 75 -0.31 -7.26 30.98
C TYR A 75 -0.53 -7.26 32.49
N LEU A 76 -1.61 -6.64 32.98
CA LEU A 76 -1.95 -6.63 34.41
C LEU A 76 -2.35 -8.01 34.97
N ARG A 77 -2.70 -8.98 34.12
CA ARG A 77 -3.07 -10.35 34.51
C ARG A 77 -1.96 -11.37 34.27
N LEU A 78 -0.81 -10.92 33.77
CA LEU A 78 0.30 -11.79 33.39
C LEU A 78 1.13 -12.16 34.64
N PRO A 79 1.57 -13.42 34.80
CA PRO A 79 2.44 -13.81 35.91
C PRO A 79 3.79 -13.06 35.86
N GLY A 80 4.33 -12.74 37.03
CA GLY A 80 5.59 -12.00 37.20
C GLY A 80 6.77 -12.57 36.41
N LEU A 81 6.83 -13.91 36.29
CA LEU A 81 7.86 -14.64 35.54
C LEU A 81 7.99 -14.17 34.07
N ARG A 82 6.93 -13.61 33.47
CA ARG A 82 6.97 -13.10 32.09
C ARG A 82 7.69 -11.75 31.98
N PHE A 83 7.65 -10.94 33.03
CA PHE A 83 8.34 -9.65 33.10
C PHE A 83 9.85 -9.84 33.31
N ASP A 84 10.28 -10.99 33.84
CA ASP A 84 11.69 -11.34 33.96
C ASP A 84 12.30 -11.79 32.61
N THR A 85 11.46 -12.30 31.69
CA THR A 85 11.91 -12.80 30.38
C THR A 85 11.90 -11.76 29.26
N GLU A 86 11.08 -10.71 29.36
CA GLU A 86 10.93 -9.71 28.30
C GLU A 86 11.07 -8.29 28.86
N PRO A 87 11.98 -7.45 28.33
CA PRO A 87 12.24 -6.12 28.85
C PRO A 87 11.01 -5.21 28.72
N VAL A 88 10.69 -4.46 29.79
CA VAL A 88 9.56 -3.53 29.86
C VAL A 88 9.48 -2.54 28.66
N PRO A 89 10.60 -2.00 28.12
CA PRO A 89 10.57 -1.18 26.91
C PRO A 89 9.95 -1.86 25.67
N SER A 90 10.17 -3.17 25.45
CA SER A 90 9.56 -3.87 24.29
C SER A 90 8.05 -4.05 24.48
N MET A 91 7.62 -4.27 25.73
CA MET A 91 6.20 -4.36 26.08
C MET A 91 5.49 -3.00 25.87
N LEU A 92 6.17 -1.89 26.19
CA LEU A 92 5.72 -0.52 25.92
C LEU A 92 5.64 -0.22 24.42
N GLN A 93 6.60 -0.66 23.62
CA GLN A 93 6.56 -0.51 22.17
C GLN A 93 5.36 -1.23 21.55
N ARG A 94 5.10 -2.48 21.98
CA ARG A 94 3.92 -3.25 21.57
C ARG A 94 2.61 -2.57 21.97
N LEU A 95 2.57 -2.01 23.18
CA LEU A 95 1.42 -1.29 23.67
C LEU A 95 1.22 0.03 22.90
N GLY A 96 2.28 0.76 22.57
CA GLY A 96 2.20 2.08 21.95
C GLY A 96 2.11 2.03 20.44
N SER A 97 3.24 1.75 19.79
CA SER A 97 3.42 1.90 18.35
C SER A 97 2.80 0.74 17.58
N ASP A 98 3.03 -0.51 18.01
CA ASP A 98 2.58 -1.67 17.25
C ASP A 98 1.04 -1.76 17.26
N SER A 99 0.41 -1.47 18.39
CA SER A 99 -1.06 -1.44 18.48
C SER A 99 -1.69 -0.38 17.57
N ASP A 100 -1.04 0.78 17.41
CA ASP A 100 -1.49 1.86 16.53
C ASP A 100 -1.30 1.49 15.06
N GLN A 101 -0.12 0.96 14.71
CA GLN A 101 0.19 0.50 13.37
C GLN A 101 -0.77 -0.61 12.92
N VAL A 102 -1.06 -1.58 13.78
CA VAL A 102 -2.01 -2.67 13.48
C VAL A 102 -3.43 -2.13 13.29
N ALA A 103 -3.88 -1.21 14.14
CA ALA A 103 -5.21 -0.62 14.02
C ALA A 103 -5.36 0.22 12.75
N GLN A 104 -4.35 1.02 12.40
CA GLN A 104 -4.32 1.80 11.16
C GLN A 104 -4.30 0.90 9.94
N ALA A 105 -3.40 -0.10 9.92
CA ALA A 105 -3.30 -1.03 8.79
C ALA A 105 -4.60 -1.81 8.56
N ALA A 106 -5.30 -2.22 9.63
CA ALA A 106 -6.58 -2.89 9.53
C ALA A 106 -7.66 -1.97 8.94
N ILE A 107 -7.74 -0.72 9.40
CA ILE A 107 -8.68 0.26 8.89
C ILE A 107 -8.39 0.65 7.44
N ASP A 108 -7.12 0.86 7.09
CA ASP A 108 -6.71 1.17 5.73
C ASP A 108 -7.00 -0.01 4.79
N ALA A 109 -6.74 -1.25 5.21
CA ALA A 109 -7.10 -2.44 4.43
C ALA A 109 -8.60 -2.50 4.15
N VAL A 110 -9.44 -2.31 5.18
CA VAL A 110 -10.90 -2.27 5.02
C VAL A 110 -11.32 -1.12 4.11
N LYS A 111 -10.71 0.06 4.28
CA LYS A 111 -10.99 1.25 3.48
C LYS A 111 -10.73 0.96 2.00
N VAL A 112 -9.55 0.44 1.70
CA VAL A 112 -9.11 0.10 0.35
C VAL A 112 -9.99 -0.98 -0.26
N MET A 113 -10.27 -2.07 0.47
CA MET A 113 -11.12 -3.15 -0.04
C MET A 113 -12.51 -2.65 -0.43
N LEU A 114 -13.17 -1.88 0.44
CA LEU A 114 -14.50 -1.34 0.14
C LEU A 114 -14.46 -0.35 -1.02
N GLN A 115 -13.55 0.62 -0.98
CA GLN A 115 -13.46 1.65 -2.01
C GLN A 115 -13.13 1.06 -3.39
N GLN A 116 -12.13 0.18 -3.46
CA GLN A 116 -11.74 -0.46 -4.72
C GLN A 116 -12.83 -1.41 -5.23
N SER A 117 -13.50 -2.16 -4.36
CA SER A 117 -14.61 -3.04 -4.79
C SER A 117 -15.74 -2.23 -5.43
N PHE A 118 -16.19 -1.16 -4.78
CA PHE A 118 -17.25 -0.29 -5.34
C PHE A 118 -16.79 0.39 -6.63
N GLN A 119 -15.54 0.84 -6.70
CA GLN A 119 -15.00 1.46 -7.90
C GLN A 119 -14.93 0.48 -9.07
N ILE A 120 -14.49 -0.76 -8.83
CA ILE A 120 -14.44 -1.82 -9.84
C ILE A 120 -15.84 -2.14 -10.36
N ILE A 121 -16.82 -2.30 -9.47
CA ILE A 121 -18.22 -2.56 -9.85
C ILE A 121 -18.77 -1.40 -10.69
N ALA A 122 -18.60 -0.16 -10.24
CA ALA A 122 -19.08 1.02 -10.96
C ALA A 122 -18.43 1.13 -12.35
N SER A 123 -17.12 0.93 -12.44
CA SER A 123 -16.39 0.96 -13.72
C SER A 123 -16.84 -0.16 -14.66
N LEU A 124 -17.02 -1.39 -14.16
CA LEU A 124 -17.51 -2.53 -14.95
C LEU A 124 -18.90 -2.26 -15.52
N VAL A 125 -19.83 -1.75 -14.71
CA VAL A 125 -21.20 -1.42 -15.17
C VAL A 125 -21.15 -0.39 -16.30
N VAL A 126 -20.34 0.66 -16.17
CA VAL A 126 -20.19 1.67 -17.21
C VAL A 126 -19.56 1.08 -18.48
N MET A 127 -18.50 0.28 -18.35
CA MET A 127 -17.85 -0.36 -19.49
C MET A 127 -18.79 -1.30 -20.25
N LEU A 128 -19.56 -2.14 -19.55
CA LEU A 128 -20.56 -3.02 -20.15
C LEU A 128 -21.68 -2.24 -20.84
N TRP A 129 -22.11 -1.10 -20.28
CA TRP A 129 -23.12 -0.24 -20.91
C TRP A 129 -22.61 0.47 -22.16
N THR A 130 -21.36 0.93 -22.18
CA THR A 130 -20.80 1.64 -23.35
C THR A 130 -20.44 0.66 -24.49
N SER A 131 -19.70 -0.42 -24.19
CA SER A 131 -19.40 -1.45 -25.19
C SER A 131 -19.10 -2.79 -24.52
N TRP A 132 -20.05 -3.72 -24.64
CA TRP A 132 -19.90 -5.06 -24.11
C TRP A 132 -18.82 -5.87 -24.87
N GLN A 133 -18.64 -5.64 -26.17
CA GLN A 133 -17.66 -6.38 -27.00
C GLN A 133 -16.21 -6.07 -26.57
N VAL A 134 -15.88 -4.79 -26.39
CA VAL A 134 -14.53 -4.38 -25.95
C VAL A 134 -14.26 -4.83 -24.52
N THR A 135 -15.27 -4.72 -23.65
CA THR A 135 -15.16 -5.14 -22.25
C THR A 135 -14.85 -6.62 -22.11
N VAL A 136 -15.56 -7.48 -22.85
CA VAL A 136 -15.32 -8.93 -22.83
C VAL A 136 -13.94 -9.28 -23.40
N ALA A 137 -13.50 -8.61 -24.47
CA ALA A 137 -12.17 -8.83 -25.02
C ALA A 137 -11.07 -8.56 -23.98
N ILE A 138 -11.16 -7.44 -23.26
CA ILE A 138 -10.22 -7.10 -22.18
C ILE A 138 -10.32 -8.10 -21.02
N LEU A 139 -11.53 -8.50 -20.63
CA LEU A 139 -11.74 -9.46 -19.54
C LEU A 139 -11.10 -10.82 -19.83
N VAL A 140 -11.05 -11.24 -21.09
CA VAL A 140 -10.39 -12.48 -21.52
C VAL A 140 -8.87 -12.31 -21.63
N LEU A 141 -8.38 -11.15 -22.08
CA LEU A 141 -6.94 -10.89 -22.23
C LEU A 141 -6.24 -10.56 -20.90
N ALA A 142 -6.95 -10.00 -19.92
CA ALA A 142 -6.35 -9.58 -18.65
C ALA A 142 -5.80 -10.73 -17.78
N PRO A 143 -6.48 -11.88 -17.60
CA PRO A 143 -5.96 -13.00 -16.82
C PRO A 143 -4.62 -13.58 -17.32
N PRO A 144 -4.40 -13.88 -18.62
CA PRO A 144 -3.10 -14.38 -19.07
C PRO A 144 -2.00 -13.34 -18.91
N LEU A 145 -2.28 -12.05 -19.14
CA LEU A 145 -1.33 -10.97 -18.87
C LEU A 145 -0.97 -10.90 -17.38
N ALA A 146 -1.96 -10.97 -16.50
CA ALA A 146 -1.76 -10.98 -15.06
C ALA A 146 -0.93 -12.19 -14.60
N TRP A 147 -1.17 -13.36 -15.19
CA TRP A 147 -0.40 -14.58 -14.91
C TRP A 147 1.07 -14.46 -15.32
N VAL A 148 1.34 -13.93 -16.52
CA VAL A 148 2.73 -13.67 -16.97
C VAL A 148 3.41 -12.66 -16.04
N MET A 149 2.72 -11.57 -15.69
CA MET A 149 3.25 -10.55 -14.78
C MET A 149 3.54 -11.12 -13.38
N ASP A 150 2.67 -11.98 -12.84
CA ASP A 150 2.90 -12.61 -11.53
C ASP A 150 4.12 -13.54 -11.58
N ASN A 151 4.27 -14.34 -12.64
CA ASN A 151 5.42 -15.23 -12.79
C ASN A 151 6.74 -14.44 -12.88
N VAL A 152 6.77 -13.37 -13.68
CA VAL A 152 7.92 -12.46 -13.78
C VAL A 152 8.19 -11.77 -12.44
N GLY A 153 7.15 -11.28 -11.76
CA GLY A 153 7.25 -10.63 -10.45
C GLY A 153 7.82 -11.55 -9.37
N ARG A 154 7.38 -12.82 -9.34
CA ARG A 154 7.92 -13.84 -8.43
C ARG A 154 9.39 -14.15 -8.72
N ARG A 155 9.78 -14.19 -9.99
CA ARG A 155 11.19 -14.38 -10.38
C ARG A 155 12.04 -13.19 -9.94
N TYR A 156 11.56 -11.97 -10.18
CA TYR A 156 12.22 -10.73 -9.79
C TYR A 156 12.42 -10.67 -8.27
N ARG A 157 11.36 -10.91 -7.48
CA ARG A 157 11.45 -10.94 -6.00
C ARG A 157 12.50 -11.91 -5.49
N ARG A 158 12.61 -13.11 -6.07
CA ARG A 158 13.64 -14.10 -5.70
C ARG A 158 15.05 -13.60 -5.99
N VAL A 159 15.26 -12.93 -7.13
CA VAL A 159 16.57 -12.36 -7.47
C VAL A 159 16.90 -11.19 -6.55
N SER A 160 15.96 -10.28 -6.29
CA SER A 160 16.15 -9.17 -5.36
C SER A 160 16.48 -9.64 -3.95
N HIS A 161 15.82 -10.70 -3.46
CA HIS A 161 16.13 -11.27 -2.15
C HIS A 161 17.56 -11.81 -2.08
N LYS A 162 18.03 -12.50 -3.13
CA LYS A 162 19.42 -12.97 -3.19
C LYS A 162 20.43 -11.81 -3.20
N ILE A 163 20.13 -10.75 -3.94
CA ILE A 163 20.98 -9.55 -3.96
C ILE A 163 21.04 -8.91 -2.56
N GLN A 164 19.90 -8.79 -1.87
CA GLN A 164 19.86 -8.27 -0.50
C GLN A 164 20.61 -9.15 0.48
N GLU A 165 20.50 -10.48 0.35
CA GLU A 165 21.21 -11.45 1.19
C GLU A 165 22.73 -11.35 1.00
N SER A 166 23.23 -11.30 -0.24
CA SER A 166 24.65 -11.10 -0.52
C SER A 166 25.14 -9.74 -0.01
N GLY A 167 24.34 -8.67 -0.18
CA GLY A 167 24.65 -7.36 0.38
C GLY A 167 24.74 -7.36 1.91
N ALA A 168 23.83 -8.08 2.57
CA ALA A 168 23.86 -8.25 4.02
C ALA A 168 25.10 -9.04 4.49
N GLN A 169 25.50 -10.08 3.76
CA GLN A 169 26.72 -10.83 4.06
C GLN A 169 27.98 -9.97 3.94
N LEU A 170 28.08 -9.13 2.91
CA LEU A 170 29.18 -8.16 2.75
C LEU A 170 29.23 -7.16 3.91
N MET A 171 28.08 -6.58 4.27
CA MET A 171 27.97 -5.65 5.40
C MET A 171 28.37 -6.32 6.72
N GLN A 172 27.92 -7.55 6.96
CA GLN A 172 28.26 -8.32 8.15
C GLN A 172 29.76 -8.63 8.21
N ALA A 173 30.37 -9.03 7.09
CA ALA A 173 31.82 -9.28 7.04
C ALA A 173 32.61 -7.99 7.32
N ALA A 174 32.20 -6.86 6.74
CA ALA A 174 32.82 -5.57 7.03
C ALA A 174 32.69 -5.18 8.51
N ASP A 175 31.50 -5.33 9.10
CA ASP A 175 31.25 -5.03 10.52
C ASP A 175 32.15 -5.87 11.45
N GLN A 176 32.31 -7.17 11.16
CA GLN A 176 33.21 -8.04 11.91
C GLN A 176 34.68 -7.59 11.82
N THR A 177 35.17 -7.28 10.61
CA THR A 177 36.55 -6.85 10.41
C THR A 177 36.82 -5.47 11.03
N LEU A 178 35.84 -4.55 10.98
CA LEU A 178 35.95 -3.21 11.56
C LEU A 178 35.85 -3.22 13.09
N ASN A 179 34.95 -4.01 13.69
CA ASN A 179 34.89 -4.17 15.14
C ASN A 179 36.16 -4.84 15.70
N ASN A 180 36.73 -5.80 14.98
CA ASN A 180 37.96 -6.50 15.39
C ASN A 180 39.24 -5.88 14.80
N HIS A 181 39.22 -4.60 14.42
CA HIS A 181 40.33 -3.97 13.70
C HIS A 181 41.67 -4.04 14.46
N GLN A 182 41.64 -4.08 15.80
CA GLN A 182 42.85 -4.10 16.62
C GLN A 182 43.54 -5.45 16.52
N GLU A 183 42.78 -6.54 16.56
CA GLU A 183 43.29 -7.90 16.39
C GLU A 183 43.85 -8.09 14.98
N VAL A 184 43.14 -7.61 13.95
CA VAL A 184 43.60 -7.68 12.56
C VAL A 184 44.96 -6.98 12.38
N LYS A 185 45.18 -5.85 13.06
CA LYS A 185 46.45 -5.12 13.02
C LYS A 185 47.57 -5.80 13.82
N VAL A 186 47.26 -6.35 15.00
CA VAL A 186 48.24 -7.03 15.88
C VAL A 186 48.75 -8.33 15.25
N TYR A 187 47.88 -9.11 14.61
CA TYR A 187 48.24 -10.38 13.96
C TYR A 187 48.69 -10.20 12.49
N GLY A 188 48.67 -8.99 11.94
CA GLY A 188 49.05 -8.75 10.54
C GLY A 188 48.11 -9.40 9.51
N ALA A 189 46.85 -9.61 9.86
CA ALA A 189 45.86 -10.36 9.07
C ALA A 189 45.16 -9.52 7.98
N GLN A 190 45.65 -8.31 7.66
CA GLN A 190 44.97 -7.38 6.74
C GLN A 190 44.75 -7.99 5.35
N LYS A 191 45.73 -8.74 4.82
CA LYS A 191 45.63 -9.39 3.50
C LYS A 191 44.58 -10.50 3.49
N VAL A 192 44.54 -11.31 4.55
CA VAL A 192 43.59 -12.43 4.68
C VAL A 192 42.16 -11.92 4.78
N GLU A 193 41.92 -10.89 5.59
CA GLU A 193 40.61 -10.26 5.71
C GLU A 193 40.18 -9.57 4.41
N HIS A 194 41.12 -8.95 3.69
CA HIS A 194 40.85 -8.34 2.37
C HIS A 194 40.52 -9.39 1.30
N GLU A 195 41.24 -10.51 1.26
CA GLU A 195 40.93 -11.64 0.36
C GLU A 195 39.58 -12.28 0.71
N ARG A 196 39.26 -12.44 2.00
CA ARG A 196 37.96 -12.94 2.47
C ARG A 196 36.82 -12.03 2.02
N TYR A 197 36.98 -10.72 2.17
CA TYR A 197 35.99 -9.74 1.71
C TYR A 197 35.85 -9.75 0.18
N GLY A 198 36.97 -9.86 -0.55
CA GLY A 198 36.99 -9.96 -2.01
C GLY A 198 36.34 -11.25 -2.55
N ALA A 199 36.38 -12.35 -1.79
CA ALA A 199 35.71 -13.60 -2.16
C ALA A 199 34.17 -13.55 -1.95
N LEU A 200 33.68 -12.63 -1.13
CA LEU A 200 32.24 -12.40 -0.89
C LEU A 200 31.62 -11.39 -1.86
N ALA A 201 32.45 -10.59 -2.55
CA ALA A 201 32.05 -9.53 -3.47
C ALA A 201 31.91 -10.03 -4.91
#